data_AF-E7NCE6-F1
#
_entry.id   AF-E7NCE6-F1
#
_cell.length_a   1.000
_cell.length_b   1.000
_cell.length_c   1.000
_cell.angle_alpha   90.00
_cell.angle_beta   90.00
_cell.angle_gamma   90.00
#
_symmetry.space_group_name_H-M   'P 1'
#
loop_
_entity.id
_entity.type
_entity.pdbx_description
1 polymer ?
#
loop_
_entity_poly.entity_id
_entity_poly.type
_entity_poly.pdbx_seq_one_letter_code
_entity_poly.pdbx_strand_id
1 'polypeptide(L)'
;PRAPPPGGRRRILQVCGSAAGGVRAHLADCARLLAADGHDVIVEAPAAVLDGLDVDPARAEALEIGPRPSPNDALAVARLRRLGRRADVVHSHGLRAGALAAFALGRRRRGRTRLVVTLHNLTVGGRLTTLVGEGLERLIARRADLILAVSPDLAERARELSAPHVELAIIPPAPPPQASEL
;
A
#
# COMPACT_ATOMS: atom_id res chain seq x y z
N PRO A 1 -2.74 26.01 8.10
CA PRO A 1 -1.76 25.89 6.98
C PRO A 1 -2.44 25.31 5.73
N ARG A 2 -2.40 26.05 4.63
CA ARG A 2 -3.02 25.69 3.34
C ARG A 2 -2.55 24.33 2.85
N ALA A 3 -3.48 23.49 2.41
CA ALA A 3 -3.17 22.30 1.63
C ALA A 3 -2.31 22.71 0.41
N PRO A 4 -1.30 21.92 0.01
CA PRO A 4 -0.58 22.22 -1.22
C PRO A 4 -1.57 22.22 -2.40
N PRO A 5 -1.35 23.05 -3.43
CA PRO A 5 -2.29 23.18 -4.54
C PRO A 5 -2.52 21.81 -5.22
N PRO A 6 -3.76 21.53 -5.68
CA PRO A 6 -4.00 20.39 -6.54
C PRO A 6 -3.25 20.59 -7.87
N GLY A 7 -2.61 19.54 -8.40
CA GLY A 7 -1.98 19.56 -9.73
C GLY A 7 -0.46 19.71 -9.81
N GLY A 8 0.29 19.50 -8.71
CA GLY A 8 1.76 19.44 -8.77
C GLY A 8 2.27 17.99 -8.83
N ARG A 9 3.31 17.74 -9.64
CA ARG A 9 4.02 16.45 -9.69
C ARG A 9 4.41 15.96 -8.29
N ARG A 10 4.05 14.72 -7.96
CA ARG A 10 4.36 14.06 -6.67
C ARG A 10 5.33 12.92 -6.86
N ARG A 11 6.15 12.66 -5.83
CA ARG A 11 6.92 11.43 -5.70
C ARG A 11 6.14 10.41 -4.87
N ILE A 12 5.69 9.35 -5.52
CA ILE A 12 4.81 8.34 -4.94
C ILE A 12 5.55 7.01 -4.89
N LEU A 13 5.68 6.47 -3.68
CA LEU A 13 6.19 5.13 -3.45
C LEU A 13 5.01 4.18 -3.21
N GLN A 14 4.73 3.31 -4.17
CA GLN A 14 3.78 2.22 -3.99
C GLN A 14 4.47 1.00 -3.40
N VAL A 15 3.85 0.35 -2.42
CA VAL A 15 4.44 -0.82 -1.75
C VAL A 15 3.40 -1.92 -1.62
N CYS A 16 3.76 -3.12 -2.02
CA CYS A 16 2.94 -4.30 -1.82
C CYS A 16 3.78 -5.43 -1.23
N GLY A 17 3.19 -6.26 -0.35
CA GLY A 17 3.87 -7.47 0.12
C GLY A 17 3.38 -8.76 -0.53
N SER A 18 2.21 -8.72 -1.15
CA SER A 18 1.64 -9.84 -1.89
C SER A 18 0.47 -9.32 -2.69
N ALA A 19 0.42 -9.64 -3.98
CA ALA A 19 -0.73 -9.37 -4.82
C ALA A 19 -0.95 -10.52 -5.79
N ALA A 20 -2.20 -10.88 -5.98
CA ALA A 20 -2.64 -11.86 -6.96
C ALA A 20 -3.96 -11.39 -7.58
N GLY A 21 -4.28 -11.88 -8.78
CA GLY A 21 -5.52 -11.55 -9.48
C GLY A 21 -5.79 -10.04 -9.54
N GLY A 22 -7.01 -9.64 -9.15
CA GLY A 22 -7.46 -8.25 -9.19
C GLY A 22 -6.62 -7.27 -8.35
N VAL A 23 -6.00 -7.70 -7.26
CA VAL A 23 -5.12 -6.81 -6.45
C VAL A 23 -3.84 -6.48 -7.21
N ARG A 24 -3.32 -7.44 -7.99
CA ARG A 24 -2.11 -7.24 -8.82
C ARG A 24 -2.43 -6.32 -10.01
N ALA A 25 -3.57 -6.51 -10.66
CA ALA A 25 -4.03 -5.62 -11.72
C ALA A 25 -4.24 -4.19 -11.20
N HIS A 26 -4.92 -4.05 -10.07
CA HIS A 26 -5.15 -2.74 -9.44
C HIS A 26 -3.86 -2.02 -9.05
N LEU A 27 -2.85 -2.75 -8.55
CA LEU A 27 -1.53 -2.16 -8.26
C LEU A 27 -0.91 -1.56 -9.53
N ALA A 28 -0.92 -2.29 -10.65
CA ALA A 28 -0.44 -1.78 -11.93
C ALA A 28 -1.26 -0.60 -12.45
N ASP A 29 -2.59 -0.70 -12.44
CA ASP A 29 -3.48 0.37 -12.91
C ASP A 29 -3.24 1.66 -12.13
N CYS A 30 -3.16 1.57 -10.79
CA CYS A 30 -2.84 2.72 -9.96
C CYS A 30 -1.47 3.31 -10.30
N ALA A 31 -0.43 2.47 -10.48
CA ALA A 31 0.90 2.94 -10.82
C ALA A 31 0.91 3.69 -12.16
N ARG A 32 0.32 3.08 -13.19
CA ARG A 32 0.25 3.61 -14.56
C ARG A 32 -0.53 4.90 -14.61
N LEU A 33 -1.73 4.95 -14.03
CA LEU A 33 -2.58 6.14 -14.05
C LEU A 33 -1.92 7.33 -13.36
N LEU A 34 -1.30 7.10 -12.19
CA LEU A 34 -0.59 8.16 -11.47
C LEU A 34 0.65 8.64 -12.25
N ALA A 35 1.39 7.73 -12.87
CA ALA A 35 2.57 8.10 -13.65
C ALA A 35 2.19 8.83 -14.95
N ALA A 36 1.12 8.40 -15.62
CA ALA A 36 0.56 9.07 -16.80
C ALA A 36 0.04 10.48 -16.49
N ASP A 37 -0.47 10.71 -15.27
CA ASP A 37 -0.83 12.05 -14.77
C ASP A 37 0.40 12.90 -14.36
N GLY A 38 1.61 12.45 -14.73
CA GLY A 38 2.86 13.19 -14.57
C GLY A 38 3.48 13.09 -13.17
N HIS A 39 3.10 12.10 -12.36
CA HIS A 39 3.75 11.82 -11.07
C HIS A 39 4.97 10.89 -11.21
N ASP A 40 5.95 11.03 -10.31
CA ASP A 40 7.07 10.10 -10.21
C ASP A 40 6.64 8.89 -9.36
N VAL A 41 6.35 7.76 -10.00
CA VAL A 41 5.90 6.56 -9.31
C VAL A 41 7.01 5.49 -9.29
N ILE A 42 7.23 4.90 -8.11
CA ILE A 42 8.05 3.70 -7.93
C ILE A 42 7.20 2.65 -7.21
N VAL A 43 7.13 1.45 -7.76
CA VAL A 43 6.48 0.27 -7.18
C VAL A 43 7.53 -0.64 -6.54
N GLU A 44 7.39 -0.91 -5.25
CA GLU A 44 8.19 -1.87 -4.49
C GLU A 44 7.32 -3.08 -4.13
N ALA A 45 7.59 -4.23 -4.73
CA ALA A 45 6.85 -5.47 -4.46
C ALA A 45 7.74 -6.71 -4.64
N PRO A 46 7.35 -7.89 -4.13
CA PRO A 46 8.10 -9.12 -4.38
C PRO A 46 8.32 -9.37 -5.86
N ALA A 47 9.45 -9.97 -6.23
CA ALA A 47 9.78 -10.24 -7.63
C ALA A 47 8.66 -11.03 -8.35
N ALA A 48 8.05 -11.99 -7.66
CA ALA A 48 6.92 -12.78 -8.18
C ALA A 48 5.65 -11.95 -8.44
N VAL A 49 5.46 -10.82 -7.76
CA VAL A 49 4.34 -9.90 -8.05
C VAL A 49 4.65 -9.06 -9.28
N LEU A 50 5.91 -8.62 -9.42
CA LEU A 50 6.37 -7.77 -10.52
C LEU A 50 6.57 -8.53 -11.82
N ASP A 51 6.80 -9.83 -11.77
CA ASP A 51 7.00 -10.67 -12.94
C ASP A 51 5.81 -10.55 -13.91
N GLY A 52 6.07 -10.09 -15.14
CA GLY A 52 5.05 -9.79 -16.15
C GLY A 52 4.05 -8.68 -15.77
N LEU A 53 4.38 -7.80 -14.83
CA LEU A 53 3.52 -6.68 -14.43
C LEU A 53 3.90 -5.43 -15.21
N ASP A 54 3.03 -4.99 -16.13
CA ASP A 54 3.23 -3.73 -16.83
C ASP A 54 2.83 -2.54 -15.94
N VAL A 55 3.81 -1.73 -15.60
CA VAL A 55 3.62 -0.51 -14.81
C VAL A 55 4.06 0.75 -15.55
N ASP A 56 4.45 0.67 -16.83
CA ASP A 56 4.98 1.82 -17.58
C ASP A 56 3.94 2.97 -17.63
N PRO A 57 4.34 4.24 -17.39
CA PRO A 57 5.72 4.75 -17.26
C PRO A 57 6.29 4.78 -15.83
N ALA A 58 5.66 4.11 -14.87
CA ALA A 58 6.22 3.96 -13.53
C ALA A 58 7.46 3.07 -13.51
N ARG A 59 8.28 3.20 -12.47
CA ARG A 59 9.40 2.27 -12.20
C ARG A 59 8.95 1.18 -11.25
N ALA A 60 9.52 -0.02 -11.38
CA ALA A 60 9.34 -1.10 -10.43
C ALA A 60 10.69 -1.62 -9.93
N GLU A 61 10.79 -1.90 -8.64
CA GLU A 61 11.96 -2.51 -8.01
C GLU A 61 11.52 -3.60 -7.03
N ALA A 62 12.28 -4.70 -6.97
CA ALA A 62 11.94 -5.82 -6.11
C ALA A 62 12.16 -5.49 -4.62
N LEU A 63 11.14 -5.77 -3.80
CA LEU A 63 11.19 -5.72 -2.35
C LEU A 63 10.42 -6.88 -1.75
N GLU A 64 11.16 -7.82 -1.17
CA GLU A 64 10.57 -8.99 -0.53
C GLU A 64 9.92 -8.64 0.81
N ILE A 65 8.62 -8.89 0.92
CA ILE A 65 7.84 -8.81 2.15
C ILE A 65 7.05 -10.10 2.26
N GLY A 66 7.50 -11.01 3.11
CA GLY A 66 6.86 -12.31 3.28
C GLY A 66 5.49 -12.25 3.97
N PRO A 67 4.68 -13.31 3.84
CA PRO A 67 3.36 -13.42 4.46
C PRO A 67 3.42 -13.50 5.99
N ARG A 68 4.58 -13.84 6.55
CA ARG A 68 4.84 -13.90 7.99
C ARG A 68 5.93 -12.92 8.39
N PRO A 69 5.92 -12.42 9.65
CA PRO A 69 7.05 -11.68 10.20
C PRO A 69 8.36 -12.46 10.07
N SER A 70 9.42 -11.76 9.70
CA SER A 70 10.75 -12.36 9.51
C SER A 70 11.85 -11.35 9.83
N PRO A 71 13.09 -11.80 10.11
CA PRO A 71 14.24 -10.89 10.27
C PRO A 71 14.48 -9.98 9.06
N ASN A 72 14.13 -10.43 7.85
CA ASN A 72 14.26 -9.64 6.61
C ASN A 72 13.36 -8.40 6.61
N ASP A 73 12.35 -8.34 7.48
CA ASP A 73 11.50 -7.15 7.67
C ASP A 73 12.34 -5.92 8.05
N ALA A 74 13.47 -6.10 8.74
CA ALA A 74 14.38 -5.00 9.08
C ALA A 74 14.98 -4.35 7.82
N LEU A 75 15.35 -5.17 6.82
CA LEU A 75 15.87 -4.69 5.54
C LEU A 75 14.78 -3.98 4.74
N ALA A 76 13.57 -4.55 4.71
CA ALA A 76 12.43 -3.91 4.07
C ALA A 76 12.13 -2.55 4.71
N VAL A 77 12.08 -2.47 6.04
CA VAL A 77 11.89 -1.21 6.78
C VAL A 77 13.01 -0.21 6.51
N ALA A 78 14.26 -0.64 6.42
CA ALA A 78 15.39 0.24 6.09
C ALA A 78 15.25 0.82 4.67
N ARG A 79 14.89 -0.01 3.69
CA ARG A 79 14.64 0.40 2.30
C ARG A 79 13.46 1.37 2.21
N LEU A 80 12.33 1.04 2.81
CA LEU A 80 11.14 1.90 2.87
C LEU A 80 11.42 3.22 3.58
N ARG A 81 12.27 3.23 4.61
CA ARG A 81 12.68 4.47 5.29
C ARG A 81 13.54 5.35 4.38
N ARG A 82 14.46 4.75 3.62
CA ARG A 82 15.32 5.48 2.68
C ARG A 82 14.50 6.13 1.57
N LEU A 83 13.62 5.36 0.92
CA LEU A 83 12.78 5.84 -0.18
C LEU A 83 11.69 6.78 0.32
N GLY A 84 11.02 6.42 1.42
CA GLY A 84 9.97 7.20 2.04
C GLY A 84 10.40 8.62 2.37
N ARG A 85 11.62 8.83 2.89
CA ARG A 85 12.15 10.19 3.15
C ARG A 85 12.25 11.09 1.92
N ARG A 86 12.25 10.52 0.71
CA ARG A 86 12.28 11.26 -0.56
C ARG A 86 10.90 11.30 -1.23
N ALA A 87 9.94 10.48 -0.78
CA ALA A 87 8.59 10.46 -1.30
C ALA A 87 7.73 11.53 -0.62
N ASP A 88 6.77 12.06 -1.35
CA ASP A 88 5.71 12.90 -0.80
C ASP A 88 4.60 12.02 -0.21
N VAL A 89 4.36 10.86 -0.83
CA VAL A 89 3.38 9.85 -0.42
C VAL A 89 3.98 8.44 -0.50
N VAL A 90 3.76 7.64 0.54
CA VAL A 90 3.87 6.18 0.49
C VAL A 90 2.45 5.61 0.45
N HIS A 91 2.13 4.88 -0.61
CA HIS A 91 0.86 4.18 -0.78
C HIS A 91 1.10 2.68 -0.64
N SER A 92 0.59 2.08 0.43
CA SER A 92 0.85 0.68 0.75
C SER A 92 -0.40 -0.17 0.55
N HIS A 93 -0.24 -1.36 -0.04
CA HIS A 93 -1.30 -2.30 -0.34
C HIS A 93 -1.15 -3.54 0.54
N GLY A 94 -2.12 -3.76 1.41
CA GLY A 94 -2.18 -4.89 2.32
C GLY A 94 -1.55 -4.63 3.69
N LEU A 95 -1.92 -5.48 4.65
CA LEU A 95 -1.64 -5.27 6.06
C LEU A 95 -0.14 -5.22 6.39
N ARG A 96 0.63 -6.20 5.90
CA ARG A 96 2.07 -6.31 6.19
C ARG A 96 2.85 -5.15 5.58
N ALA A 97 2.63 -4.84 4.31
CA ALA A 97 3.25 -3.69 3.65
C ALA A 97 2.91 -2.37 4.36
N GLY A 98 1.63 -2.18 4.73
CA GLY A 98 1.18 -1.01 5.49
C GLY A 98 1.85 -0.88 6.85
N ALA A 99 1.99 -1.99 7.59
CA ALA A 99 2.65 -1.98 8.89
C ALA A 99 4.16 -1.70 8.78
N LEU A 100 4.86 -2.29 7.81
CA LEU A 100 6.29 -2.02 7.60
C LEU A 100 6.53 -0.58 7.15
N ALA A 101 5.68 -0.02 6.28
CA ALA A 101 5.71 1.38 5.92
C ALA A 101 5.44 2.29 7.13
N ALA A 102 4.45 1.94 7.95
CA ALA A 102 4.16 2.65 9.21
C ALA A 102 5.35 2.61 10.18
N PHE A 103 6.07 1.48 10.28
CA PHE A 103 7.32 1.38 11.03
C PHE A 103 8.44 2.25 10.44
N ALA A 104 8.61 2.23 9.12
CA ALA A 104 9.63 2.98 8.43
C ALA A 104 9.49 4.50 8.62
N LEU A 105 8.26 5.01 8.48
CA LEU A 105 7.94 6.45 8.53
C LEU A 105 7.77 6.99 9.95
N GLY A 106 7.48 6.12 10.93
CA GLY A 106 7.33 6.50 12.33
C GLY A 106 6.00 7.19 12.64
N ARG A 107 5.96 7.96 13.74
CA ARG A 107 4.74 8.66 14.19
C ARG A 107 4.37 9.79 13.24
N ARG A 108 3.07 10.03 13.09
CA ARG A 108 2.54 11.21 12.37
C ARG A 108 3.10 12.49 13.01
N ARG A 109 3.67 13.35 12.16
CA ARG A 109 4.17 14.68 12.53
C ARG A 109 4.19 15.56 11.28
N ARG A 110 4.13 16.87 11.48
CA ARG A 110 4.17 17.83 10.37
C ARG A 110 5.45 17.66 9.54
N GLY A 111 5.33 17.69 8.22
CA GLY A 111 6.45 17.53 7.28
C GLY A 111 6.91 16.08 7.06
N ARG A 112 6.32 15.08 7.74
CA ARG A 112 6.53 13.67 7.40
C ARG A 112 5.84 13.35 6.07
N THR A 113 6.47 12.49 5.26
CA THR A 113 5.86 11.79 4.13
C THR A 113 4.51 11.21 4.50
N ARG A 114 3.50 11.44 3.66
CA ARG A 114 2.15 10.93 3.92
C ARG A 114 2.09 9.41 3.72
N LEU A 115 1.36 8.72 4.58
CA LEU A 115 1.12 7.28 4.48
C LEU A 115 -0.36 7.03 4.17
N VAL A 116 -0.61 6.44 3.01
CA VAL A 116 -1.92 5.91 2.61
C VAL A 116 -1.83 4.39 2.63
N VAL A 117 -2.79 3.71 3.25
CA VAL A 117 -2.82 2.25 3.33
C VAL A 117 -4.12 1.72 2.76
N THR A 118 -4.06 0.94 1.70
CA THR A 118 -5.20 0.18 1.19
C THR A 118 -5.23 -1.19 1.85
N LEU A 119 -6.29 -1.48 2.60
CA LEU A 119 -6.55 -2.77 3.22
C LEU A 119 -7.46 -3.59 2.30
N HIS A 120 -6.94 -4.73 1.84
CA HIS A 120 -7.62 -5.58 0.85
C HIS A 120 -8.33 -6.79 1.47
N ASN A 121 -7.86 -7.28 2.62
CA ASN A 121 -8.36 -8.50 3.23
C ASN A 121 -8.41 -8.35 4.76
N LEU A 122 -9.36 -9.06 5.38
CA LEU A 122 -9.32 -9.33 6.81
C LEU A 122 -8.22 -10.35 7.11
N THR A 123 -7.61 -10.24 8.29
CA THR A 123 -6.66 -11.25 8.75
C THR A 123 -7.43 -12.48 9.21
N VAL A 124 -7.39 -13.56 8.44
CA VAL A 124 -8.03 -14.84 8.77
C VAL A 124 -6.96 -15.89 9.06
N GLY A 125 -7.05 -16.56 10.21
CA GLY A 125 -6.09 -17.58 10.63
C GLY A 125 -6.31 -18.03 12.08
N GLY A 126 -5.37 -18.83 12.62
CA GLY A 126 -5.39 -19.24 14.03
C GLY A 126 -5.20 -18.06 14.99
N ARG A 127 -5.45 -18.27 16.29
CA ARG A 127 -5.43 -17.22 17.34
C ARG A 127 -4.21 -16.30 17.29
N LEU A 128 -3.01 -16.87 17.09
CA LEU A 128 -1.77 -16.11 17.00
C LEU A 128 -1.72 -15.20 15.76
N THR A 129 -2.18 -15.70 14.61
CA THR A 129 -2.27 -14.92 13.37
C THR A 129 -3.22 -13.74 13.53
N THR A 130 -4.37 -13.95 14.16
CA THR A 130 -5.35 -12.90 14.44
C THR A 130 -4.77 -11.84 15.38
N LEU A 131 -4.12 -12.24 16.48
CA LEU A 131 -3.50 -11.30 17.41
C LEU A 131 -2.40 -10.45 16.77
N VAL A 132 -1.54 -11.07 15.95
CA VAL A 132 -0.54 -10.34 15.18
C VAL A 132 -1.23 -9.37 14.21
N GLY A 133 -2.24 -9.84 13.49
CA GLY A 133 -3.05 -9.02 12.58
C GLY A 133 -3.61 -7.77 13.25
N GLU A 134 -4.29 -7.94 14.39
CA GLU A 134 -4.82 -6.83 15.20
C GLU A 134 -3.75 -5.84 15.65
N GLY A 135 -2.57 -6.35 16.06
CA GLY A 135 -1.44 -5.50 16.40
C GLY A 135 -0.97 -4.63 15.23
N LEU A 136 -0.91 -5.22 14.02
CA LEU A 136 -0.55 -4.50 12.80
C LEU A 136 -1.63 -3.50 12.38
N GLU A 137 -2.91 -3.86 12.49
CA GLU A 137 -4.04 -2.97 12.21
C GLU A 137 -4.04 -1.76 13.15
N ARG A 138 -3.84 -1.97 14.46
CA ARG A 138 -3.70 -0.90 15.45
C ARG A 138 -2.53 0.02 15.13
N LEU A 139 -1.40 -0.55 14.70
CA LEU A 139 -0.25 0.23 14.29
C LEU A 139 -0.57 1.13 13.08
N ILE A 140 -1.24 0.58 12.06
CA ILE A 140 -1.65 1.29 10.86
C ILE A 140 -2.64 2.39 11.21
N ALA A 141 -3.70 2.09 11.95
CA ALA A 141 -4.69 3.09 12.40
C ALA A 141 -4.03 4.28 13.11
N ARG A 142 -2.99 4.02 13.93
CA ARG A 142 -2.27 5.09 14.62
C ARG A 142 -1.35 5.92 13.72
N ARG A 143 -0.84 5.38 12.62
CA ARG A 143 0.26 5.98 11.83
C ARG A 143 -0.10 6.38 10.40
N ALA A 144 -1.11 5.79 9.80
CA ALA A 144 -1.62 6.18 8.49
C ALA A 144 -2.27 7.56 8.56
N ASP A 145 -2.11 8.36 7.52
CA ASP A 145 -2.88 9.60 7.36
C ASP A 145 -4.24 9.34 6.73
N LEU A 146 -4.33 8.29 5.90
CA LEU A 146 -5.54 7.80 5.25
C LEU A 146 -5.51 6.27 5.15
N ILE A 147 -6.62 5.62 5.48
CA ILE A 147 -6.86 4.21 5.20
C ILE A 147 -7.93 4.11 4.12
N LEU A 148 -7.63 3.35 3.07
CA LEU A 148 -8.55 2.99 2.01
C LEU A 148 -9.01 1.54 2.25
N ALA A 149 -10.29 1.35 2.52
CA ALA A 149 -10.87 0.03 2.77
C ALA A 149 -11.66 -0.43 1.54
N VAL A 150 -11.38 -1.65 1.07
CA VAL A 150 -12.10 -2.19 -0.11
C VAL A 150 -13.46 -2.79 0.22
N SER A 151 -13.82 -2.87 1.50
CA SER A 151 -15.13 -3.31 1.97
C SER A 151 -15.61 -2.49 3.18
N PRO A 152 -16.95 -2.41 3.40
CA PRO A 152 -17.52 -1.76 4.58
C PRO A 152 -16.98 -2.31 5.91
N ASP A 153 -16.85 -3.64 6.03
CA ASP A 153 -16.36 -4.28 7.26
C ASP A 153 -14.92 -3.86 7.61
N LEU A 154 -14.06 -3.73 6.59
CA LEU A 154 -12.69 -3.23 6.77
C LEU A 154 -12.69 -1.75 7.18
N ALA A 155 -13.61 -0.96 6.64
CA ALA A 155 -13.75 0.45 6.97
C ALA A 155 -14.22 0.64 8.42
N GLU A 156 -15.23 -0.12 8.85
CA GLU A 156 -15.75 -0.13 10.22
C GLU A 156 -14.66 -0.51 11.22
N ARG A 157 -13.97 -1.63 10.98
CA ARG A 157 -12.86 -2.08 11.83
C ARG A 157 -11.73 -1.05 11.93
N ALA A 158 -11.38 -0.37 10.83
CA ALA A 158 -10.38 0.71 10.87
C ALA A 158 -10.85 1.91 11.72
N ARG A 159 -12.15 2.24 11.69
CA ARG A 159 -12.74 3.31 12.50
C ARG A 159 -12.78 2.95 13.99
N GLU A 160 -13.12 1.70 14.33
CA GLU A 160 -13.09 1.20 15.71
C GLU A 160 -11.68 1.32 16.32
N LEU A 161 -10.64 1.12 15.50
CA LEU A 161 -9.25 1.33 15.90
C LEU A 161 -8.82 2.81 15.94
N SER A 162 -9.78 3.73 15.82
CA SER A 162 -9.58 5.19 15.87
C SER A 162 -8.63 5.69 14.78
N ALA A 163 -8.68 5.10 13.58
CA ALA A 163 -7.97 5.64 12.42
C ALA A 163 -8.51 7.04 12.09
N PRO A 164 -7.63 8.02 11.81
CA PRO A 164 -8.00 9.42 11.68
C PRO A 164 -8.90 9.71 10.47
N HIS A 165 -8.64 9.04 9.34
CA HIS A 165 -9.39 9.16 8.10
C HIS A 165 -9.49 7.78 7.46
N VAL A 166 -10.72 7.39 7.14
CA VAL A 166 -11.04 6.10 6.52
C VAL A 166 -12.04 6.34 5.40
N GLU A 167 -11.67 5.95 4.19
CA GLU A 167 -12.52 6.04 3.00
C GLU A 167 -12.69 4.65 2.38
N LEU A 168 -13.82 4.44 1.71
CA LEU A 168 -14.03 3.24 0.90
C LEU A 168 -13.33 3.41 -0.43
N ALA A 169 -12.46 2.47 -0.78
CA ALA A 169 -11.85 2.39 -2.09
C ALA A 169 -12.60 1.38 -2.96
N ILE A 170 -13.30 1.89 -3.96
CA ILE A 170 -13.95 1.06 -4.97
C ILE A 170 -12.88 0.62 -5.96
N ILE A 171 -12.52 -0.66 -5.92
CA ILE A 171 -11.66 -1.27 -6.94
C ILE A 171 -12.58 -1.78 -8.05
N PRO A 172 -12.55 -1.20 -9.26
CA PRO A 172 -13.36 -1.72 -10.36
C PRO A 172 -12.96 -3.18 -10.65
N PRO A 173 -13.93 -4.05 -10.98
CA PRO A 173 -13.62 -5.42 -11.36
C PRO A 173 -12.68 -5.42 -12.57
N ALA A 174 -11.71 -6.34 -12.58
CA ALA A 174 -10.82 -6.52 -13.73
C ALA A 174 -11.67 -6.85 -14.97
N PRO A 175 -11.34 -6.29 -16.15
CA PRO A 175 -12.01 -6.68 -17.39
C PRO A 175 -11.83 -8.19 -17.60
N PRO A 176 -12.84 -8.89 -18.15
CA PRO A 176 -12.74 -10.32 -18.42
C PRO A 176 -11.54 -10.59 -19.35
N PRO A 177 -10.85 -11.73 -19.20
CA PRO A 177 -9.76 -12.09 -20.10
C PRO A 177 -10.27 -12.07 -21.53
N GLN A 178 -9.57 -11.36 -22.41
CA GLN A 178 -9.89 -11.37 -23.84
C GLN A 178 -9.79 -12.82 -24.32
N ALA A 179 -10.91 -13.36 -24.81
CA ALA A 179 -10.90 -14.65 -25.47
C ALA A 179 -9.91 -14.56 -26.62
N SER A 180 -8.87 -15.39 -26.62
CA SER A 180 -8.07 -15.59 -27.82
C SER A 180 -9.00 -16.16 -28.88
N GLU A 181 -9.31 -15.35 -29.90
CA GLU A 181 -9.87 -15.87 -31.14
C GLU A 181 -8.83 -16.81 -31.75
N LEU A 182 -9.18 -18.10 -31.81
CA LEU A 182 -8.52 -19.12 -32.62
C LEU A 182 -9.15 -19.12 -34.02
#